data_AF-A0A2D8KU07-F1
#
_entry.id   AF-A0A2D8KU07-F1
#
_cell.length_a   1.000
_cell.length_b   1.000
_cell.length_c   1.000
_cell.angle_alpha   90.00
_cell.angle_beta   90.00
_cell.angle_gamma   90.00
#
_symmetry.space_group_name_H-M   'P 1'
#
loop_
_entity.id
_entity.type
_entity.pdbx_description
1 polymer ?
#
loop_
_entity_poly.entity_id
_entity_poly.type
_entity_poly.pdbx_seq_one_letter_code
_entity_poly.pdbx_strand_id
1 'polypeptide(L)'
;MAKLFRHIREKLVRENRFTRYIVYAIGEIILVVIGILIALQINNWNEDRKEKIKEIKLLSALQEDFQTNQKNLQKALNSYPKIEHRLESQLTFLGNTNQLMNDSIKDFLSISGFYNTEIIESGLNVLLSSENLQLITKDSLKKHLTAYPSYISVFKKNEKETFDLVLNEHRPILEKHISLAELYRRNFQLDTSLSFITSDFDELIQDRDFQNVLVKEMIYIGFTVNQAIILLNKTEEILREINGELSKYQEK
;
A
#
# COMPACT_ATOMS: atom_id res chain seq x y z
N MET A 1 -26.16 48.81 30.87
CA MET A 1 -25.96 49.12 29.43
C MET A 1 -27.26 49.55 28.76
N ALA A 2 -28.26 48.70 28.57
CA ALA A 2 -29.49 49.04 27.83
C ALA A 2 -30.27 50.28 28.35
N LYS A 3 -30.34 50.52 29.67
CA LYS A 3 -31.01 51.70 30.26
C LYS A 3 -30.28 53.03 29.98
N LEU A 4 -28.95 53.00 29.85
CA LEU A 4 -28.12 54.18 29.61
C LEU A 4 -28.23 54.63 28.15
N PHE A 5 -28.15 53.67 27.21
CA PHE A 5 -28.37 53.92 25.80
C PHE A 5 -29.81 54.37 25.50
N ARG A 6 -30.81 53.88 26.26
CA ARG A 6 -32.21 54.32 26.16
C ARG A 6 -32.39 55.80 26.54
N HIS A 7 -31.80 56.24 27.64
CA HIS A 7 -31.88 57.65 28.08
C HIS A 7 -31.18 58.61 27.11
N ILE A 8 -30.05 58.20 26.53
CA ILE A 8 -29.33 59.00 25.53
C ILE A 8 -30.16 59.10 24.23
N ARG A 9 -30.84 58.01 23.84
CA ARG A 9 -31.78 57.98 22.70
C ARG A 9 -32.94 58.96 22.86
N GLU A 10 -33.61 58.92 24.02
CA GLU A 10 -34.75 59.80 24.30
C GLU A 10 -34.35 61.29 24.30
N LYS A 11 -33.14 61.61 24.77
CA LYS A 11 -32.64 62.99 24.82
C LYS A 11 -32.23 63.54 23.45
N LEU A 12 -31.63 62.72 22.57
CA LEU A 12 -31.18 63.12 21.23
C LEU A 12 -32.33 63.30 20.22
N VAL A 13 -33.40 62.50 20.35
CA VAL A 13 -34.62 62.62 19.53
C VAL A 13 -35.40 63.89 19.89
N ARG A 14 -35.38 64.32 21.16
CA ARG A 14 -36.07 65.53 21.64
C ARG A 14 -35.41 66.86 21.21
N GLU A 15 -34.13 66.84 20.83
CA GLU A 15 -33.35 68.04 20.45
C GLU A 15 -33.25 68.30 18.93
N ASN A 16 -34.03 67.62 18.08
CA ASN A 16 -33.98 67.75 16.61
C ASN A 16 -32.59 67.43 15.99
N ARG A 17 -31.72 66.69 16.70
CA ARG A 17 -30.36 66.32 16.27
C ARG A 17 -30.30 64.94 15.60
N PHE A 18 -31.18 64.72 14.63
CA PHE A 18 -31.30 63.44 13.92
C PHE A 18 -29.97 62.97 13.32
N THR A 19 -29.15 63.88 12.79
CA THR A 19 -27.83 63.58 12.24
C THR A 19 -26.86 62.99 13.26
N ARG A 20 -26.86 63.48 14.52
CA ARG A 20 -25.99 62.93 15.58
C ARG A 20 -26.45 61.55 16.00
N TYR A 21 -27.76 61.32 16.04
CA TYR A 21 -28.34 60.02 16.32
C TYR A 21 -27.96 58.96 15.26
N ILE A 22 -28.03 59.33 13.97
CA ILE A 22 -27.60 58.46 12.87
C ILE A 22 -26.11 58.10 12.98
N VAL A 23 -25.23 59.07 13.25
CA VAL A 23 -23.78 58.81 13.39
C VAL A 23 -23.48 57.85 14.54
N TYR A 24 -24.16 58.02 15.69
CA TYR A 24 -24.01 57.10 16.82
C TYR A 24 -24.55 55.69 16.53
N ALA A 25 -25.71 55.57 15.87
CA ALA A 25 -26.28 54.29 15.48
C ALA A 25 -25.40 53.55 14.46
N ILE A 26 -24.80 54.27 13.50
CA ILE A 26 -23.83 53.71 12.55
C ILE A 26 -22.58 53.21 13.28
N GLY A 27 -22.06 53.98 14.24
CA GLY A 27 -20.93 53.56 15.06
C GLY A 27 -21.20 52.28 15.87
N GLU A 28 -22.41 52.14 16.43
CA GLU A 28 -22.84 50.93 17.14
C GLU A 28 -22.94 49.72 16.20
N ILE A 29 -23.51 49.89 15.00
CA ILE A 29 -23.57 48.83 13.98
C ILE A 29 -22.16 48.39 13.57
N ILE A 30 -21.25 49.32 13.29
CA ILE A 30 -19.86 49.02 12.93
C ILE A 30 -19.17 48.23 14.05
N LEU A 31 -19.37 48.62 15.31
CA LEU A 31 -18.76 47.95 16.46
C LEU A 31 -19.30 46.52 16.65
N VAL A 32 -20.61 46.32 16.45
CA VAL A 32 -21.23 44.98 16.46
C VAL A 32 -20.70 44.12 15.30
N VAL A 33 -20.60 44.68 14.10
CA VAL A 33 -20.06 43.97 12.92
C VAL A 33 -18.61 43.54 13.15
N ILE A 34 -17.75 44.43 13.69
CA ILE A 34 -16.37 44.07 14.06
C ILE A 34 -16.36 42.93 15.08
N GLY A 35 -17.23 42.98 16.10
CA GLY A 35 -17.36 41.90 17.08
C GLY A 35 -17.72 40.55 16.45
N ILE A 36 -18.68 40.53 15.52
CA ILE A 36 -19.09 39.32 14.80
C ILE A 36 -17.95 38.80 13.91
N LEU A 37 -17.25 39.69 13.19
CA LEU A 37 -16.13 39.31 12.34
C LEU A 37 -14.97 38.70 13.14
N ILE A 38 -14.63 39.27 14.30
CA ILE A 38 -13.61 38.71 15.19
C ILE A 38 -14.05 37.33 15.72
N ALA A 39 -15.32 37.20 16.14
CA ALA A 39 -15.85 35.92 16.61
C ALA A 39 -15.79 34.84 15.50
N LEU A 40 -16.16 35.18 14.27
CA LEU A 40 -16.05 34.30 13.11
C LEU A 40 -14.59 33.92 12.82
N GLN A 41 -13.67 34.88 12.88
CA GLN A 41 -12.24 34.61 12.66
C GLN A 41 -11.66 33.65 13.71
N ILE A 42 -12.01 33.84 15.00
CA ILE A 42 -11.59 32.93 16.08
C ILE A 42 -12.16 31.53 15.86
N ASN A 43 -13.42 31.43 15.44
CA ASN A 43 -14.04 30.14 15.15
C ASN A 43 -13.34 29.41 13.99
N ASN A 44 -13.14 30.11 12.87
CA ASN A 44 -12.45 29.55 11.69
C ASN A 44 -11.02 29.10 12.05
N TRP A 45 -10.27 29.90 12.81
CA TRP A 45 -8.93 29.51 13.25
C TRP A 45 -8.91 28.25 14.14
N ASN A 46 -9.91 28.08 15.00
CA ASN A 46 -10.06 26.88 15.81
C ASN A 46 -10.47 25.66 14.98
N GLU A 47 -11.30 25.84 13.96
CA GLU A 47 -11.65 24.79 12.99
C GLU A 47 -10.44 24.36 12.17
N ASP A 48 -9.70 25.29 11.58
CA ASP A 48 -8.46 25.04 10.84
C ASP A 48 -7.44 24.26 11.70
N ARG A 49 -7.30 24.64 12.98
CA ARG A 49 -6.42 23.92 13.92
C ARG A 49 -6.87 22.48 14.13
N LYS A 50 -8.18 22.23 14.25
CA LYS A 50 -8.71 20.87 14.45
C LYS A 50 -8.55 20.02 13.19
N GLU A 51 -8.81 20.57 12.01
CA GLU A 51 -8.59 19.87 10.74
C GLU A 51 -7.13 19.50 10.56
N LYS A 52 -6.23 20.42 10.88
CA LYS A 52 -4.79 20.18 10.83
C LYS A 52 -4.32 19.06 11.75
N ILE A 53 -4.86 18.98 12.97
CA ILE A 53 -4.56 17.86 13.90
C ILE A 53 -5.05 16.53 13.32
N LYS A 54 -6.22 16.52 12.65
CA LYS A 54 -6.74 15.32 11.97
C LYS A 54 -5.85 14.93 10.80
N GLU A 55 -5.43 15.89 9.97
CA GLU A 55 -4.52 15.66 8.85
C GLU A 55 -3.20 15.04 9.34
N ILE A 56 -2.57 15.61 10.38
CA ILE A 56 -1.32 15.08 10.95
C ILE A 56 -1.50 13.62 11.39
N LYS A 57 -2.57 13.32 12.14
CA LYS A 57 -2.85 11.96 12.61
C LYS A 57 -3.03 10.99 11.44
N LEU A 58 -3.72 11.42 10.39
CA LEU A 58 -3.94 10.61 9.18
C LEU A 58 -2.62 10.39 8.41
N LEU A 59 -1.82 11.43 8.23
CA LEU A 59 -0.52 11.35 7.58
C LEU A 59 0.45 10.44 8.34
N SER A 60 0.46 10.48 9.68
CA SER A 60 1.28 9.58 10.50
C SER A 60 0.85 8.11 10.35
N ALA A 61 -0.46 7.83 10.32
CA ALA A 61 -0.95 6.47 10.08
C ALA A 61 -0.58 5.97 8.67
N LEU A 62 -0.74 6.83 7.65
CA LEU A 62 -0.31 6.51 6.29
C LEU A 62 1.21 6.31 6.21
N GLN A 63 2.01 7.09 6.93
CA GLN A 63 3.46 6.94 6.97
C GLN A 63 3.85 5.52 7.43
N GLU A 64 3.24 5.03 8.51
CA GLU A 64 3.50 3.70 9.06
C GLU A 64 3.12 2.58 8.06
N ASP A 65 1.93 2.69 7.47
CA ASP A 65 1.45 1.74 6.45
C ASP A 65 2.40 1.70 5.24
N PHE A 66 2.79 2.87 4.73
CA PHE A 66 3.66 2.96 3.55
C PHE A 66 5.10 2.53 3.85
N GLN A 67 5.64 2.76 5.05
CA GLN A 67 6.94 2.22 5.46
C GLN A 67 6.93 0.70 5.53
N THR A 68 5.85 0.13 6.07
CA THR A 68 5.66 -1.33 6.10
C THR A 68 5.58 -1.90 4.69
N ASN A 69 4.82 -1.25 3.80
CA ASN A 69 4.71 -1.63 2.40
C ASN A 69 6.07 -1.56 1.67
N GLN A 70 6.84 -0.48 1.88
CA GLN A 70 8.18 -0.35 1.31
C GLN A 70 9.07 -1.54 1.71
N LYS A 71 9.09 -1.90 3.00
CA LYS A 71 9.86 -3.03 3.52
C LYS A 71 9.39 -4.36 2.93
N ASN A 72 8.10 -4.57 2.79
CA ASN A 72 7.55 -5.79 2.22
C ASN A 72 7.87 -5.93 0.72
N LEU A 73 7.77 -4.84 -0.05
CA LEU A 73 8.15 -4.81 -1.46
C LEU A 73 9.65 -5.06 -1.65
N GLN A 74 10.50 -4.48 -0.81
CA GLN A 74 11.94 -4.75 -0.83
C GLN A 74 12.25 -6.23 -0.52
N LYS A 75 11.55 -6.85 0.44
CA LYS A 75 11.68 -8.30 0.70
C LYS A 75 11.27 -9.13 -0.51
N ALA A 76 10.20 -8.75 -1.20
CA ALA A 76 9.74 -9.43 -2.41
C ALA A 76 10.78 -9.34 -3.52
N LEU A 77 11.31 -8.13 -3.79
CA LEU A 77 12.37 -7.89 -4.77
C LEU A 77 13.68 -8.61 -4.45
N ASN A 78 13.98 -8.86 -3.17
CA ASN A 78 15.13 -9.68 -2.76
C ASN A 78 14.86 -11.20 -2.87
N SER A 79 13.60 -11.60 -3.02
CA SER A 79 13.18 -13.00 -3.12
C SER A 79 13.07 -13.47 -4.56
N TYR A 80 12.54 -12.63 -5.47
CA TYR A 80 12.37 -13.00 -6.88
C TYR A 80 13.65 -13.46 -7.60
N PRO A 81 14.83 -12.84 -7.42
CA PRO A 81 16.08 -13.32 -8.02
C PRO A 81 16.46 -14.75 -7.60
N LYS A 82 16.06 -15.18 -6.40
CA LYS A 82 16.27 -16.56 -5.95
C LYS A 82 15.39 -17.54 -6.71
N ILE A 83 14.19 -17.11 -7.08
CA ILE A 83 13.25 -17.91 -7.87
C ILE A 83 13.75 -18.01 -9.31
N GLU A 84 14.21 -16.91 -9.91
CA GLU A 84 14.83 -16.88 -11.24
C GLU A 84 16.06 -17.80 -11.29
N HIS A 85 17.00 -17.66 -10.36
CA HIS A 85 18.17 -18.52 -10.28
C HIS A 85 17.80 -20.00 -10.13
N ARG A 86 16.75 -20.31 -9.34
CA ARG A 86 16.24 -21.68 -9.22
C ARG A 86 15.76 -22.20 -10.57
N LEU A 87 14.94 -21.43 -11.28
CA LEU A 87 14.40 -21.83 -12.58
C LEU A 87 15.51 -22.01 -13.63
N GLU A 88 16.45 -21.08 -13.71
CA GLU A 88 17.62 -21.16 -14.60
C GLU A 88 18.44 -22.43 -14.32
N SER A 89 18.69 -22.70 -13.05
CA SER A 89 19.41 -23.91 -12.63
C SER A 89 18.61 -25.17 -13.00
N GLN A 90 17.30 -25.21 -12.78
CA GLN A 90 16.45 -26.35 -13.16
C GLN A 90 16.50 -26.60 -14.68
N LEU A 91 16.53 -25.53 -15.50
CA LEU A 91 16.71 -25.63 -16.94
C LEU A 91 18.04 -26.28 -17.35
N THR A 92 19.12 -26.12 -16.56
CA THR A 92 20.42 -26.75 -16.89
C THR A 92 20.43 -28.27 -16.82
N PHE A 93 19.47 -28.87 -16.12
CA PHE A 93 19.33 -30.33 -16.01
C PHE A 93 18.49 -30.93 -17.16
N LEU A 94 17.75 -30.11 -17.90
CA LEU A 94 16.84 -30.59 -18.93
C LEU A 94 17.59 -31.28 -20.08
N GLY A 95 17.12 -32.47 -20.46
CA GLY A 95 17.72 -33.28 -21.52
C GLY A 95 19.10 -33.85 -21.19
N ASN A 96 19.63 -33.65 -19.98
CA ASN A 96 20.94 -34.16 -19.57
C ASN A 96 20.83 -35.46 -18.76
N THR A 97 20.63 -36.59 -19.46
CA THR A 97 20.51 -37.92 -18.85
C THR A 97 21.84 -38.52 -18.36
N ASN A 98 22.96 -37.85 -18.62
CA ASN A 98 24.30 -38.34 -18.23
C ASN A 98 24.71 -37.87 -16.83
N GLN A 99 23.92 -37.00 -16.18
CA GLN A 99 24.22 -36.48 -14.87
C GLN A 99 23.69 -37.41 -13.78
N LEU A 100 24.56 -37.76 -12.81
CA LEU A 100 24.14 -38.60 -11.69
C LEU A 100 23.14 -37.85 -10.80
N MET A 101 21.91 -38.36 -10.75
CA MET A 101 20.80 -37.80 -9.98
C MET A 101 20.96 -38.08 -8.48
N ASN A 102 21.77 -37.27 -7.79
CA ASN A 102 21.94 -37.34 -6.34
C ASN A 102 20.79 -36.65 -5.59
N ASP A 103 20.73 -36.85 -4.27
CA ASP A 103 19.64 -36.33 -3.44
C ASP A 103 19.53 -34.80 -3.48
N SER A 104 20.65 -34.07 -3.52
CA SER A 104 20.63 -32.61 -3.62
C SER A 104 20.02 -32.10 -4.92
N ILE A 105 20.28 -32.78 -6.05
CA ILE A 105 19.67 -32.45 -7.35
C ILE A 105 18.18 -32.75 -7.33
N LYS A 106 17.77 -33.91 -6.78
CA LYS A 106 16.36 -34.30 -6.64
C LYS A 106 15.57 -33.30 -5.82
N ASP A 107 16.12 -32.90 -4.67
CA ASP A 107 15.48 -31.92 -3.80
C ASP A 107 15.33 -30.58 -4.52
N PHE A 108 16.33 -30.17 -5.30
CA PHE A 108 16.31 -28.94 -6.07
C PHE A 108 15.29 -28.94 -7.22
N LEU A 109 15.19 -30.05 -7.98
CA LEU A 109 14.20 -30.23 -9.05
C LEU A 109 12.76 -30.23 -8.50
N SER A 110 12.59 -30.59 -7.23
CA SER A 110 11.27 -30.67 -6.58
C SER A 110 10.75 -29.31 -6.08
N ILE A 111 11.55 -28.24 -6.13
CA ILE A 111 11.16 -26.93 -5.59
C ILE A 111 10.18 -26.24 -6.56
N SER A 112 8.99 -25.88 -6.06
CA SER A 112 7.91 -25.13 -6.75
C SER A 112 7.31 -24.03 -5.84
N GLY A 113 8.18 -23.29 -5.15
CA GLY A 113 7.78 -22.25 -4.20
C GLY A 113 7.68 -20.86 -4.84
N PHE A 114 6.64 -20.10 -4.47
CA PHE A 114 6.48 -18.69 -4.84
C PHE A 114 6.18 -17.84 -3.59
N TYR A 115 6.74 -16.63 -3.54
CA TYR A 115 6.57 -15.70 -2.42
C TYR A 115 5.44 -14.71 -2.69
N ASN A 116 4.43 -14.69 -1.81
CA ASN A 116 3.36 -13.69 -1.82
C ASN A 116 3.71 -12.53 -0.88
N THR A 117 3.59 -11.31 -1.40
CA THR A 117 3.91 -10.06 -0.71
C THR A 117 2.72 -9.57 0.07
N GLU A 118 2.89 -9.12 1.30
CA GLU A 118 1.79 -8.49 2.05
C GLU A 118 1.77 -6.97 1.78
N ILE A 119 0.58 -6.43 1.47
CA ILE A 119 0.35 -4.99 1.28
C ILE A 119 -0.70 -4.52 2.29
N ILE A 120 -0.34 -3.51 3.07
CA ILE A 120 -1.18 -2.84 4.05
C ILE A 120 -1.96 -1.73 3.35
N GLU A 121 -3.29 -1.80 3.44
CA GLU A 121 -4.22 -0.86 2.81
C GLU A 121 -5.17 -0.19 3.83
N SER A 122 -5.05 -0.50 5.12
CA SER A 122 -5.98 -0.03 6.16
C SER A 122 -6.10 1.49 6.22
N GLY A 123 -4.99 2.21 6.33
CA GLY A 123 -4.97 3.67 6.37
C GLY A 123 -5.39 4.30 5.05
N LEU A 124 -5.04 3.67 3.93
CA LEU A 124 -5.46 4.10 2.60
C LEU A 124 -6.97 3.98 2.43
N ASN A 125 -7.58 2.87 2.84
CA ASN A 125 -9.02 2.66 2.78
C ASN A 125 -9.78 3.66 3.66
N VAL A 126 -9.24 4.00 4.84
CA VAL A 126 -9.79 5.06 5.69
C VAL A 126 -9.69 6.42 5.00
N LEU A 127 -8.55 6.75 4.41
CA LEU A 127 -8.34 8.00 3.67
C LEU A 127 -9.31 8.16 2.50
N LEU A 128 -9.52 7.10 1.73
CA LEU A 128 -10.32 7.13 0.50
C LEU A 128 -11.83 7.28 0.75
N SER A 129 -12.27 7.33 2.02
CA SER A 129 -13.59 7.85 2.35
C SER A 129 -13.68 9.35 2.02
N SER A 130 -14.82 9.79 1.47
CA SER A 130 -14.99 11.14 0.90
C SER A 130 -14.70 12.29 1.87
N GLU A 131 -14.91 12.07 3.17
CA GLU A 131 -14.64 13.06 4.23
C GLU A 131 -13.14 13.21 4.52
N ASN A 132 -12.39 12.10 4.56
CA ASN A 132 -10.98 12.12 4.94
C ASN A 132 -10.06 12.60 3.82
N LEU A 133 -10.44 12.39 2.55
CA LEU A 133 -9.64 12.85 1.41
C LEU A 133 -9.52 14.38 1.37
N GLN A 134 -10.54 15.10 1.84
CA GLN A 134 -10.53 16.57 1.90
C GLN A 134 -9.53 17.12 2.93
N LEU A 135 -9.16 16.31 3.93
CA LEU A 135 -8.19 16.69 4.96
C LEU A 135 -6.76 16.81 4.42
N ILE A 136 -6.45 16.15 3.30
CA ILE A 136 -5.12 16.24 2.68
C ILE A 136 -5.00 17.58 1.94
N THR A 137 -4.23 18.48 2.53
CA THR A 137 -4.05 19.85 2.01
C THR A 137 -3.24 19.87 0.72
N LYS A 138 -2.26 18.97 0.57
CA LYS A 138 -1.39 18.92 -0.60
C LYS A 138 -2.02 18.14 -1.77
N ASP A 139 -2.33 18.85 -2.85
CA ASP A 139 -3.00 18.26 -4.02
C ASP A 139 -2.16 17.21 -4.77
N SER A 140 -0.83 17.30 -4.81
CA SER A 140 0.01 16.25 -5.40
C SER A 140 -0.08 14.94 -4.62
N LEU A 141 0.05 15.02 -3.30
CA LEU A 141 -0.09 13.87 -2.41
C LEU A 141 -1.47 13.24 -2.53
N LYS A 142 -2.53 14.06 -2.58
CA LYS A 142 -3.91 13.62 -2.82
C LYS A 142 -4.05 12.83 -4.13
N LYS A 143 -3.47 13.32 -5.23
CA LYS A 143 -3.46 12.63 -6.53
C LYS A 143 -2.70 11.30 -6.47
N HIS A 144 -1.55 11.26 -5.80
CA HIS A 144 -0.78 10.02 -5.68
C HIS A 144 -1.50 8.97 -4.82
N LEU A 145 -2.07 9.38 -3.69
CA LEU A 145 -2.84 8.48 -2.81
C LEU A 145 -4.10 7.93 -3.50
N THR A 146 -4.80 8.74 -4.30
CA THR A 146 -5.98 8.28 -5.06
C THR A 146 -5.63 7.36 -6.22
N ALA A 147 -4.45 7.51 -6.82
CA ALA A 147 -3.95 6.60 -7.86
C ALA A 147 -3.35 5.29 -7.31
N TYR A 148 -2.86 5.31 -6.07
CA TYR A 148 -2.14 4.18 -5.45
C TYR A 148 -2.86 2.82 -5.50
N PRO A 149 -4.18 2.72 -5.26
CA PRO A 149 -4.92 1.46 -5.38
C PRO A 149 -4.81 0.79 -6.75
N SER A 150 -4.68 1.58 -7.82
CA SER A 150 -4.53 1.03 -9.18
C SER A 150 -3.18 0.31 -9.33
N TYR A 151 -2.10 0.88 -8.78
CA TYR A 151 -0.78 0.23 -8.79
C TYR A 151 -0.76 -1.04 -7.92
N ILE A 152 -1.40 -1.01 -6.75
CA ILE A 152 -1.58 -2.21 -5.92
C ILE A 152 -2.31 -3.30 -6.70
N SER A 153 -3.44 -2.96 -7.32
CA SER A 153 -4.26 -3.91 -8.07
C SER A 153 -3.49 -4.59 -9.21
N VAL A 154 -2.72 -3.82 -9.99
CA VAL A 154 -1.90 -4.37 -11.08
C VAL A 154 -0.80 -5.29 -10.55
N PHE A 155 -0.09 -4.88 -9.51
CA PHE A 155 0.92 -5.72 -8.87
C PHE A 155 0.31 -7.02 -8.33
N LYS A 156 -0.79 -6.93 -7.59
CA LYS A 156 -1.49 -8.07 -7.00
C LYS A 156 -2.06 -9.03 -8.01
N LYS A 157 -2.54 -8.52 -9.14
CA LYS A 157 -2.99 -9.35 -10.25
C LYS A 157 -1.82 -10.18 -10.79
N ASN A 158 -0.68 -9.56 -11.10
CA ASN A 158 0.48 -10.29 -11.62
C ASN A 158 1.04 -11.29 -10.60
N GLU A 159 1.10 -10.92 -9.33
CA GLU A 159 1.53 -11.82 -8.25
C GLU A 159 0.62 -13.05 -8.17
N LYS A 160 -0.70 -12.83 -8.24
CA LYS A 160 -1.68 -13.92 -8.25
C LYS A 160 -1.54 -14.80 -9.49
N GLU A 161 -1.42 -14.22 -10.68
CA GLU A 161 -1.26 -14.98 -11.92
C GLU A 161 -0.01 -15.88 -11.88
N THR A 162 1.11 -15.38 -11.33
CA THR A 162 2.32 -16.17 -11.12
C THR A 162 2.11 -17.27 -10.08
N PHE A 163 1.45 -16.98 -8.96
CA PHE A 163 1.12 -17.99 -7.95
C PHE A 163 0.21 -19.08 -8.50
N ASP A 164 -0.84 -18.70 -9.24
CA ASP A 164 -1.80 -19.61 -9.85
C ASP A 164 -1.12 -20.48 -10.92
N LEU A 165 -0.14 -19.95 -11.67
CA LEU A 165 0.68 -20.72 -12.60
C LEU A 165 1.47 -21.82 -11.87
N VAL A 166 2.12 -21.49 -10.76
CA VAL A 166 2.88 -22.47 -9.97
C VAL A 166 1.96 -23.55 -9.40
N LEU A 167 0.82 -23.14 -8.85
CA LEU A 167 -0.12 -24.05 -8.20
C LEU A 167 -0.83 -24.98 -9.20
N ASN A 168 -1.27 -24.43 -10.34
CA ASN A 168 -2.16 -25.14 -11.27
C ASN A 168 -1.46 -25.74 -12.48
N GLU A 169 -0.19 -25.39 -12.75
CA GLU A 169 0.58 -25.97 -13.86
C GLU A 169 1.88 -26.63 -13.38
N HIS A 170 2.75 -25.91 -12.67
CA HIS A 170 4.07 -26.45 -12.29
C HIS A 170 3.93 -27.64 -11.33
N ARG A 171 3.19 -27.49 -10.24
CA ARG A 171 3.03 -28.57 -9.25
C ARG A 171 2.40 -29.85 -9.82
N PRO A 172 1.31 -29.80 -10.61
CA PRO A 172 0.78 -31.00 -11.25
C PRO A 172 1.78 -31.74 -12.13
N ILE A 173 2.67 -31.02 -12.84
CA ILE A 173 3.73 -31.63 -13.64
C ILE A 173 4.74 -32.33 -12.73
N LEU A 174 5.16 -31.70 -11.63
CA LEU A 174 6.02 -32.36 -10.64
C LEU A 174 5.36 -33.59 -10.05
N GLU A 175 4.08 -33.52 -9.67
CA GLU A 175 3.33 -34.60 -9.03
C GLU A 175 3.07 -35.80 -9.95
N LYS A 176 3.12 -35.59 -11.28
CA LYS A 176 3.08 -36.67 -12.28
C LYS A 176 4.33 -37.56 -12.22
N HIS A 177 5.49 -36.98 -11.90
CA HIS A 177 6.80 -37.64 -11.95
C HIS A 177 7.39 -37.92 -10.57
N ILE A 178 7.03 -37.11 -9.57
CA ILE A 178 7.62 -37.12 -8.24
C ILE A 178 6.58 -37.59 -7.22
N SER A 179 6.97 -38.59 -6.44
CA SER A 179 6.16 -39.12 -5.37
C SER A 179 6.16 -38.17 -4.17
N LEU A 180 5.01 -37.55 -3.89
CA LEU A 180 4.84 -36.70 -2.71
C LEU A 180 5.11 -37.46 -1.40
N ALA A 181 4.82 -38.77 -1.36
CA ALA A 181 5.13 -39.61 -0.20
C ALA A 181 6.65 -39.78 -0.02
N GLU A 182 7.40 -39.93 -1.11
CA GLU A 182 8.86 -39.97 -1.08
C GLU A 182 9.45 -38.63 -0.64
N LEU A 183 8.96 -37.52 -1.19
CA LEU A 183 9.38 -36.17 -0.78
C LEU A 183 9.07 -35.90 0.69
N TYR A 184 7.88 -36.27 1.15
CA TYR A 184 7.49 -36.07 2.55
C TYR A 184 8.34 -36.92 3.49
N ARG A 185 8.72 -38.16 3.09
CA ARG A 185 9.64 -38.99 3.86
C ARG A 185 11.02 -38.37 3.97
N ARG A 186 11.57 -37.86 2.87
CA ARG A 186 12.87 -37.19 2.83
C ARG A 186 12.91 -35.96 3.77
N ASN A 187 11.83 -35.18 3.79
CA ASN A 187 11.79 -33.91 4.51
C ASN A 187 11.27 -34.00 5.95
N PHE A 188 10.43 -34.99 6.29
CA PHE A 188 9.66 -35.02 7.56
C PHE A 188 9.63 -36.38 8.28
N GLN A 189 10.49 -37.34 7.90
CA GLN A 189 10.68 -38.61 8.62
C GLN A 189 9.40 -39.45 8.77
N LEU A 190 8.70 -39.74 7.66
CA LEU A 190 7.64 -40.75 7.59
C LEU A 190 8.12 -42.13 8.04
N ASP A 191 7.20 -42.94 8.57
CA ASP A 191 7.42 -44.34 8.89
C ASP A 191 8.07 -45.08 7.71
N THR A 192 9.18 -45.75 8.00
CA THR A 192 9.97 -46.45 7.01
C THR A 192 9.30 -47.69 6.45
N SER A 193 8.26 -48.21 7.15
CA SER A 193 7.47 -49.37 6.77
C SER A 193 6.52 -49.13 5.59
N LEU A 194 6.24 -47.85 5.26
CA LEU A 194 5.36 -47.49 4.16
C LEU A 194 6.04 -47.71 2.81
N SER A 195 5.37 -48.48 1.94
CA SER A 195 5.74 -48.66 0.53
C SER A 195 5.03 -47.62 -0.32
N PHE A 196 5.75 -46.94 -1.20
CA PHE A 196 5.20 -45.99 -2.17
C PHE A 196 5.87 -46.17 -3.53
N ILE A 197 5.18 -45.67 -4.56
CA ILE A 197 5.75 -45.52 -5.90
C ILE A 197 6.90 -44.53 -5.80
N THR A 198 8.05 -44.87 -6.37
CA THR A 198 9.26 -44.03 -6.39
C THR A 198 9.16 -42.96 -7.48
N SER A 199 9.84 -41.85 -7.27
CA SER A 199 9.91 -40.74 -8.22
C SER A 199 10.77 -41.08 -9.44
N ASP A 200 10.35 -40.62 -10.62
CA ASP A 200 11.11 -40.72 -11.87
C ASP A 200 11.62 -39.34 -12.30
N PHE A 201 12.79 -38.98 -11.77
CA PHE A 201 13.43 -37.71 -12.11
C PHE A 201 14.04 -37.70 -13.52
N ASP A 202 14.30 -38.87 -14.11
CA ASP A 202 14.85 -38.98 -15.46
C ASP A 202 13.77 -38.71 -16.51
N GLU A 203 12.53 -39.13 -16.25
CA GLU A 203 11.36 -38.75 -17.06
C GLU A 203 11.04 -37.26 -16.91
N LEU A 204 11.09 -36.71 -15.68
CA LEU A 204 10.82 -35.28 -15.42
C LEU A 204 11.71 -34.35 -16.26
N ILE A 205 13.03 -34.59 -16.28
CA ILE A 205 13.98 -33.72 -17.01
C ILE A 205 13.89 -33.87 -18.53
N GLN A 206 13.15 -34.87 -19.01
CA GLN A 206 12.83 -35.07 -20.43
C GLN A 206 11.42 -34.60 -20.79
N ASP A 207 10.59 -34.26 -19.80
CA ASP A 207 9.22 -33.79 -20.02
C ASP A 207 9.22 -32.35 -20.58
N ARG A 208 8.65 -32.21 -21.79
CA ARG A 208 8.50 -30.91 -22.46
C ARG A 208 7.61 -29.96 -21.68
N ASP A 209 6.58 -30.46 -20.99
CA ASP A 209 5.68 -29.63 -20.20
C ASP A 209 6.42 -29.05 -19.00
N PHE A 210 7.34 -29.82 -18.41
CA PHE A 210 8.23 -29.31 -17.36
C PHE A 210 9.15 -28.20 -17.90
N GLN A 211 9.78 -28.40 -19.05
CA GLN A 211 10.56 -27.33 -19.70
C GLN A 211 9.70 -26.06 -19.93
N ASN A 212 8.51 -26.23 -20.50
CA ASN A 212 7.63 -25.11 -20.84
C ASN A 212 7.15 -24.35 -19.60
N VAL A 213 6.83 -25.06 -18.52
CA VAL A 213 6.34 -24.41 -17.29
C VAL A 213 7.45 -23.63 -16.59
N LEU A 214 8.69 -24.12 -16.60
CA LEU A 214 9.84 -23.38 -16.06
C LEU A 214 10.06 -22.06 -16.81
N VAL A 215 10.05 -22.09 -18.14
CA VAL A 215 10.19 -20.88 -18.98
C VAL A 215 9.00 -19.93 -18.78
N LYS A 216 7.77 -20.47 -18.71
CA LYS A 216 6.57 -19.67 -18.46
C LYS A 216 6.66 -18.98 -17.09
N GLU A 217 7.11 -19.70 -16.05
CA GLU A 217 7.28 -19.13 -14.72
C GLU A 217 8.32 -18.00 -14.70
N MET A 218 9.44 -18.14 -15.42
CA MET A 218 10.43 -17.06 -15.57
C MET A 218 9.81 -15.79 -16.17
N ILE A 219 9.00 -15.93 -17.23
CA ILE A 219 8.32 -14.80 -17.88
C ILE A 219 7.37 -14.10 -16.90
N TYR A 220 6.56 -14.87 -16.18
CA TYR A 220 5.57 -14.34 -15.23
C TYR A 220 6.24 -13.66 -14.04
N ILE A 221 7.33 -14.24 -13.50
CA ILE A 221 8.15 -13.58 -12.48
C ILE A 221 8.71 -12.26 -12.99
N GLY A 222 9.20 -12.19 -14.22
CA GLY A 222 9.65 -10.93 -14.82
C GLY A 222 8.56 -9.86 -14.85
N PHE A 223 7.30 -10.23 -15.15
CA PHE A 223 6.17 -9.31 -15.05
C PHE A 223 5.86 -8.90 -13.61
N THR A 224 5.93 -9.82 -12.65
CA THR A 224 5.72 -9.51 -11.23
C THR A 224 6.81 -8.57 -10.69
N VAL A 225 8.08 -8.82 -11.01
CA VAL A 225 9.24 -7.99 -10.62
C VAL A 225 9.06 -6.56 -11.13
N ASN A 226 8.72 -6.40 -12.42
CA ASN A 226 8.50 -5.08 -12.99
C ASN A 226 7.39 -4.30 -12.27
N GLN A 227 6.27 -4.95 -11.94
CA GLN A 227 5.20 -4.29 -11.19
C GLN A 227 5.58 -4.01 -9.72
N ALA A 228 6.36 -4.88 -9.09
CA ALA A 228 6.88 -4.64 -7.75
C ALA A 228 7.80 -3.41 -7.71
N ILE A 229 8.67 -3.22 -8.71
CA ILE A 229 9.52 -2.04 -8.85
C ILE A 229 8.68 -0.78 -9.04
N ILE A 230 7.68 -0.82 -9.93
CA ILE A 230 6.77 0.32 -10.15
C ILE A 230 6.04 0.69 -8.86
N LEU A 231 5.49 -0.30 -8.16
CA LEU A 231 4.78 -0.09 -6.91
C LEU A 231 5.70 0.49 -5.84
N LEU A 232 6.91 -0.07 -5.66
CA LEU A 232 7.91 0.43 -4.71
C LEU A 232 8.27 1.89 -4.98
N ASN A 233 8.52 2.25 -6.24
CA ASN A 233 8.82 3.64 -6.61
C ASN A 233 7.69 4.59 -6.24
N LYS A 234 6.43 4.16 -6.41
CA LYS A 234 5.24 4.94 -6.02
C LYS A 234 5.08 5.01 -4.50
N THR A 235 5.37 3.93 -3.79
CA THR A 235 5.41 3.91 -2.32
C THR A 235 6.42 4.93 -1.79
N GLU A 236 7.63 4.96 -2.36
CA GLU A 236 8.70 5.87 -1.94
C GLU A 236 8.40 7.33 -2.29
N GLU A 237 7.77 7.59 -3.43
CA GLU A 237 7.29 8.92 -3.80
C GLU A 237 6.29 9.45 -2.79
N ILE A 238 5.27 8.65 -2.45
CA ILE A 238 4.26 9.02 -1.45
C ILE A 238 4.90 9.20 -0.06
N LEU A 239 5.81 8.33 0.36
CA LEU A 239 6.53 8.48 1.62
C LEU A 239 7.31 9.79 1.71
N ARG A 240 8.04 10.16 0.65
CA ARG A 240 8.74 11.45 0.60
C ARG A 240 7.79 12.63 0.76
N GLU A 241 6.63 12.57 0.11
CA GLU A 241 5.63 13.63 0.23
C GLU A 241 5.00 13.70 1.62
N ILE A 242 4.64 12.56 2.23
CA ILE A 242 4.13 12.49 3.60
C ILE A 242 5.15 13.06 4.59
N ASN A 243 6.41 12.64 4.49
CA ASN A 243 7.49 13.12 5.35
C ASN A 243 7.69 14.64 5.22
N GLY A 244 7.63 15.17 3.99
CA GLY A 244 7.74 16.60 3.73
C GLY A 244 6.55 17.43 4.23
N GLU A 245 5.35 16.85 4.32
CA GLU A 245 4.21 17.52 4.95
C GLU A 245 4.32 17.48 6.48
N LEU A 246 4.72 16.34 7.07
CA LEU A 246 4.88 16.18 8.52
C LEU A 246 6.00 17.07 9.10
N SER A 247 7.10 17.29 8.37
CA SER A 247 8.21 18.12 8.85
C SER A 247 7.81 19.58 9.07
N LYS A 248 6.87 20.12 8.28
CA LYS A 248 6.33 21.49 8.45
C LYS A 248 5.65 21.72 9.79
N TYR A 249 5.33 20.65 10.51
CA TYR A 249 4.64 20.66 11.80
C TYR A 249 5.57 20.42 12.98
N GLN A 250 6.81 20.00 12.73
CA GLN A 250 7.84 19.83 13.75
C GLN A 250 8.73 21.08 13.91
N GLU A 251 8.77 21.95 12.89
CA GLU A 251 9.57 23.19 12.88
C GLU A 251 8.84 24.43 13.48
N LYS A 252 7.69 24.25 14.15
CA LYS A 252 6.93 25.32 14.80
C LYS A 252 6.75 25.05 16.29
#